data_AF-A0A8C2FNU4-F1
#
_entry.id   AF-A0A8C2FNU4-F1
#
_cell.length_a   1.000
_cell.length_b   1.000
_cell.length_c   1.000
_cell.angle_alpha   90.00
_cell.angle_beta   90.00
_cell.angle_gamma   90.00
#
_symmetry.space_group_name_H-M   'P 1'
#
loop_
_entity.id
_entity.type
_entity.pdbx_description
1 polymer ?
#
loop_
_entity_poly.entity_id
_entity_poly.type
_entity_poly.pdbx_seq_one_letter_code
_entity_poly.pdbx_strand_id
1 'polypeptide(L)' 'MELQNLQEALKVEIQIHQKLVSQMKQDPQNADLKLQLRDLQAKITSLSERQVRAAL' A
#
# COMPACT_ATOMS: atom_id res chain seq x y z
N MET A 1 4.08 -9.18 18.88
CA MET A 1 2.73 -8.71 18.51
C MET A 1 2.79 -7.54 17.52
N GLU A 2 3.60 -6.50 17.77
CA GLU A 2 3.75 -5.37 16.83
C GLU A 2 4.22 -5.78 15.43
N LEU A 3 5.26 -6.60 15.32
CA LEU A 3 5.74 -7.06 14.01
C LEU A 3 4.64 -7.77 13.22
N GLN A 4 3.92 -8.72 13.83
CA GLN A 4 2.81 -9.45 13.21
C GLN A 4 1.69 -8.50 12.72
N ASN A 5 1.33 -7.50 13.53
CA ASN A 5 0.35 -6.49 13.14
C ASN A 5 0.84 -5.65 11.95
N LEU A 6 2.13 -5.31 11.91
CA LEU A 6 2.73 -4.60 10.78
C LEU A 6 2.72 -5.46 9.50
N GLN A 7 2.98 -6.77 9.60
CA GLN A 7 2.92 -7.66 8.44
C GLN A 7 1.49 -7.79 7.89
N GLU A 8 0.50 -7.91 8.77
CA GLU A 8 -0.90 -8.02 8.37
C GLU A 8 -1.41 -6.73 7.75
N ALA A 9 -1.10 -5.58 8.37
CA ALA A 9 -1.41 -4.27 7.81
C ALA A 9 -0.77 -4.09 6.42
N LEU A 10 0.52 -4.39 6.27
CA LEU A 10 1.21 -4.27 4.99
C LEU A 10 0.57 -5.17 3.91
N LYS A 11 0.19 -6.40 4.27
CA LYS A 11 -0.49 -7.32 3.35
C LYS A 11 -1.82 -6.74 2.86
N VAL A 12 -2.62 -6.15 3.74
CA VAL A 12 -3.89 -5.51 3.38
C VAL A 12 -3.65 -4.31 2.45
N GLU A 13 -2.70 -3.43 2.77
CA GLU A 13 -2.40 -2.28 1.91
C GLU A 13 -1.91 -2.69 0.52
N ILE A 14 -1.09 -3.74 0.42
CA ILE A 14 -0.64 -4.29 -0.88
C ILE A 14 -1.83 -4.83 -1.69
N GLN A 15 -2.78 -5.51 -1.04
CA GLN A 15 -3.99 -6.00 -1.73
C GLN A 15 -4.85 -4.85 -2.25
N ILE A 16 -5.03 -3.79 -1.45
CA ILE A 16 -5.76 -2.59 -1.87
C ILE A 16 -5.05 -1.93 -3.06
N HIS A 17 -3.72 -1.79 -3.00
CA HIS A 17 -2.92 -1.25 -4.09
C HIS A 17 -3.08 -2.05 -5.38
N GLN A 18 -3.04 -3.39 -5.33
CA GLN A 18 -3.25 -4.24 -6.52
C GLN A 18 -4.64 -4.06 -7.14
N LYS A 19 -5.68 -3.93 -6.31
CA LYS A 19 -7.03 -3.63 -6.79
C LYS A 19 -7.09 -2.25 -7.46
N LEU A 20 -6.46 -1.25 -6.86
CA LEU A 20 -6.44 0.11 -7.40
C LEU A 20 -5.64 0.19 -8.71
N VAL A 21 -4.50 -0.49 -8.82
CA VAL A 21 -3.75 -0.63 -10.08
C VAL A 21 -4.63 -1.25 -11.17
N SER A 22 -5.45 -2.24 -10.81
CA SER A 22 -6.36 -2.88 -11.78
C SER A 22 -7.44 -1.91 -12.26
N GLN A 23 -7.97 -1.05 -11.39
CA GLN A 23 -8.88 0.04 -11.76
C GLN A 23 -8.18 1.11 -12.61
N MET A 24 -6.95 1.49 -12.27
CA MET A 24 -6.15 2.47 -13.04
C MET A 24 -5.82 1.96 -14.44
N LYS A 25 -5.69 0.65 -14.64
CA LYS A 25 -5.54 0.05 -15.99
C LYS A 25 -6.82 0.17 -16.83
N GLN A 26 -7.99 0.19 -16.19
CA GLN A 26 -9.27 0.37 -16.88
C GLN A 26 -9.55 1.85 -17.17
N ASP A 27 -9.17 2.75 -16.26
CA ASP A 27 -9.32 4.20 -16.42
C ASP A 27 -8.01 4.94 -16.07
N PRO A 28 -7.04 4.98 -16.99
CA PRO A 28 -5.74 5.60 -16.75
C PRO A 28 -5.76 7.13 -16.73
N GLN A 29 -6.89 7.77 -17.06
CA GLN A 29 -7.03 9.24 -17.03
C GLN A 29 -7.63 9.74 -15.72
N ASN A 30 -8.21 8.85 -14.92
CA ASN A 30 -8.78 9.21 -13.63
C ASN A 30 -7.74 9.82 -12.68
N ALA A 31 -7.88 11.12 -12.42
CA ALA A 31 -6.97 11.85 -11.54
C ALA A 31 -7.10 11.41 -10.07
N ASP A 32 -8.30 11.02 -9.64
CA ASP A 32 -8.55 10.53 -8.29
C ASP A 32 -7.85 9.19 -8.04
N LEU A 33 -7.97 8.23 -8.98
CA LEU A 33 -7.26 6.95 -8.87
C LEU A 33 -5.74 7.14 -8.81
N LYS A 34 -5.18 8.11 -9.55
CA LYS A 34 -3.74 8.42 -9.52
C LYS A 34 -3.31 8.97 -8.15
N LEU A 35 -4.12 9.85 -7.56
CA LEU A 35 -3.85 10.39 -6.22
C LEU A 35 -3.90 9.29 -5.16
N GLN A 36 -4.98 8.49 -5.16
CA GLN A 36 -5.13 7.36 -4.25
C GLN A 36 -3.97 6.36 -4.38
N LEU A 37 -3.47 6.12 -5.60
CA LEU A 37 -2.37 5.19 -5.83
C LEU A 37 -1.06 5.71 -5.24
N ARG A 38 -0.79 7.01 -5.42
CA ARG A 38 0.39 7.66 -4.83
C ARG A 38 0.34 7.60 -3.29
N ASP A 39 -0.80 7.90 -2.70
CA ASP A 39 -0.95 7.92 -1.24
C ASP A 39 -0.83 6.51 -0.64
N LEU A 40 -1.44 5.51 -1.28
CA LEU A 40 -1.28 4.10 -0.89
C LEU A 40 0.17 3.63 -1.02
N GLN A 41 0.85 4.01 -2.09
CA GLN A 41 2.26 3.66 -2.28
C GLN A 41 3.13 4.24 -1.16
N ALA A 42 2.91 5.50 -0.77
CA ALA A 42 3.62 6.13 0.35
C ALA A 42 3.34 5.41 1.69
N LYS A 43 2.09 5.01 1.92
CA LYS A 43 1.70 4.24 3.11
C LYS A 43 2.36 2.87 3.15
N ILE A 44 2.42 2.15 2.03
CA ILE A 44 3.11 0.85 1.90
C ILE A 44 4.61 1.01 2.21
N THR A 45 5.27 2.04 1.66
CA THR A 45 6.69 2.31 1.93
C THR A 45 6.92 2.57 3.42
N SER A 46 6.11 3.43 4.05
CA SER A 46 6.22 3.73 5.48
C SER A 46 6.01 2.48 6.35
N LEU A 47 5.00 1.65 6.03
CA LEU A 47 4.75 0.40 6.74
C LEU A 47 5.89 -0.61 6.56
N SER A 48 6.45 -0.72 5.35
CA SER A 48 7.57 -1.60 5.06
C SER A 48 8.82 -1.18 5.83
N GLU A 49 9.15 0.11 5.88
CA GLU A 49 10.25 0.64 6.67
C GLU A 49 10.08 0.35 8.17
N ARG A 50 8.86 0.52 8.70
CA ARG A 50 8.54 0.19 10.10
C ARG A 50 8.68 -1.31 10.36
N GLN A 51 8.22 -2.16 9.45
CA GLN A 51 8.34 -3.61 9.56
C GLN A 51 9.81 -4.05 9.58
N VAL A 52 10.65 -3.47 8.71
CA VAL A 52 12.09 -3.72 8.68
C VAL A 52 12.73 -3.32 10.00
N ARG A 53 12.43 -2.13 10.52
CA ARG A 53 12.96 -1.68 11.82
C ARG A 53 12.52 -2.56 12.99
N ALA A 54 11.28 -3.04 12.98
CA ALA A 54 10.75 -3.91 14.03
C ALA A 54 11.26 -5.36 13.94
N ALA A 55 11.92 -5.74 12.84
CA ALA A 55 12.53 -7.05 12.63
C ALA A 55 14.04 -7.07 12.91
N LEU A 56 14.65 -5.91 13.16
CA LEU A 56 16.05 -5.74 13.59
C LEU A 56 16.14 -5.70 15.11
#